data_AF-A0A453DWV4-F1
#
_entry.id   AF-A0A453DWV4-F1
#
_cell.length_a   1.000
_cell.length_b   1.000
_cell.length_c   1.000
_cell.angle_alpha   90.00
_cell.angle_beta   90.00
_cell.angle_gamma   90.00
#
_symmetry.space_group_name_H-M   'P 1'
#
loop_
_entity.id
_entity.type
_entity.pdbx_description
1 polymer ?
#
loop_
_entity_poly.entity_id
_entity_poly.type
_entity_poly.pdbx_seq_one_letter_code
_entity_poly.pdbx_strand_id
1 'polypeptide(L)'
;QIEVVVSMLKPDGDEEESSDSRYTSDEDEGDNSLPLRVTVSKADGSNLKFTCTAYPDNDNIFIDTLSVRHPPSWAKEHEEDDPDFSELDESLQEARSELDEILQEARSELDDNLQEVFRKYLELRGVTPTNMKLSHQYLISKDILCNQLWLTKLRDFVKKD
;
A
#
# COMPACT_ATOMS: atom_id res chain seq x y z
N GLN A 1 7.00 -20.41 8.15
CA GLN A 1 7.18 -19.03 8.63
C GLN A 1 6.22 -18.12 7.89
N ILE A 2 5.70 -17.08 8.54
CA ILE A 2 4.83 -16.06 7.93
C ILE A 2 5.45 -14.70 8.22
N GLU A 3 5.68 -13.92 7.18
CA GLU A 3 6.20 -12.56 7.24
C GLU A 3 5.08 -11.58 6.87
N VAL A 4 5.00 -10.47 7.60
CA VAL A 4 4.01 -9.42 7.33
C VAL A 4 4.76 -8.10 7.20
N VAL A 5 4.66 -7.51 6.01
CA VAL A 5 5.27 -6.23 5.67
C VAL A 5 4.16 -5.21 5.47
N VAL A 6 4.24 -4.09 6.20
CA VAL A 6 3.31 -2.97 6.06
C VAL A 6 4.06 -1.83 5.39
N SER A 7 3.55 -1.39 4.24
CA SER A 7 4.10 -0.26 3.47
C SER A 7 3.08 0.88 3.50
N MET A 8 3.45 2.01 4.09
CA MET A 8 2.60 3.20 4.09
C MET A 8 2.69 3.86 2.73
N LEU A 9 1.55 4.11 2.10
CA LEU A 9 1.47 4.83 0.84
C LEU A 9 1.36 6.32 1.18
N LYS A 10 1.94 7.18 0.35
CA LYS A 10 1.62 8.59 0.45
C LYS A 10 0.20 8.76 -0.10
N PRO A 11 -0.67 9.59 0.51
CA PRO A 11 -1.84 10.05 -0.21
C PRO A 11 -1.32 10.69 -1.50
N ASP A 12 -1.85 10.27 -2.64
CA ASP A 12 -1.58 10.91 -3.92
C ASP A 12 -2.14 12.33 -3.81
N GLY A 13 -1.31 13.25 -3.33
CA GLY A 13 -1.56 14.68 -3.46
C GLY A 13 -1.33 15.01 -4.91
N ASP A 14 -2.41 15.17 -5.66
CA ASP A 14 -2.38 15.77 -6.99
C ASP A 14 -1.52 17.05 -6.91
N GLU A 15 -0.51 17.13 -7.77
CA GLU A 15 0.29 18.33 -8.00
C GLU A 15 -0.58 19.40 -8.70
N GLU A 16 -1.63 19.89 -8.04
CA GLU A 16 -2.34 21.09 -8.45
C GLU A 16 -1.75 22.27 -7.65
N GLU A 17 -0.81 22.97 -8.27
CA GLU A 17 -0.34 24.28 -7.80
C GLU A 17 -1.53 25.24 -7.74
N SER A 18 -2.15 25.39 -6.56
CA SER A 18 -3.05 26.51 -6.30
C SER A 18 -2.30 27.57 -5.49
N SER A 19 -1.79 28.55 -6.22
CA SER A 19 -1.24 29.78 -5.68
C SER A 19 -2.31 30.61 -4.95
N ASP A 20 -1.98 31.01 -3.72
CA ASP A 20 -2.54 32.14 -2.93
C ASP A 20 -3.84 31.89 -2.15
N SER A 21 -3.74 31.75 -0.82
CA SER A 21 -4.09 32.86 0.08
C SER A 21 -3.83 32.58 1.57
N ARG A 22 -3.20 33.58 2.21
CA ARG A 22 -3.35 34.09 3.58
C ARG A 22 -3.76 33.11 4.69
N TYR A 23 -2.88 33.00 5.69
CA TYR A 23 -3.12 32.52 7.07
C TYR A 23 -4.60 32.38 7.45
N THR A 24 -5.15 31.19 7.25
CA THR A 24 -6.20 30.66 8.10
C THR A 24 -5.58 29.47 8.84
N SER A 25 -5.52 29.61 10.16
CA SER A 25 -5.31 28.49 11.08
C SER A 25 -6.65 27.77 11.20
N ASP A 26 -7.16 27.29 10.07
CA ASP A 26 -8.26 26.35 10.06
C ASP A 26 -7.59 24.99 9.97
N GLU A 27 -7.84 24.17 10.99
CA GLU A 27 -7.52 22.76 11.00
C GLU A 27 -8.14 22.19 9.72
N ASP A 28 -7.32 22.04 8.68
CA ASP A 28 -7.72 21.24 7.54
C ASP A 28 -7.98 19.87 8.13
N GLU A 29 -9.26 19.51 8.26
CA GLU A 29 -9.73 18.13 8.34
C GLU A 29 -9.39 17.43 7.01
N GLY A 30 -8.13 17.60 6.56
CA GLY A 30 -7.48 16.77 5.58
C GLY A 30 -7.69 15.37 6.11
N ASP A 31 -8.35 14.59 5.28
CA ASP A 31 -8.72 13.22 5.53
C ASP A 31 -7.58 12.55 6.27
N ASN A 32 -7.79 12.30 7.57
CA ASN A 32 -6.85 11.63 8.46
C ASN A 32 -6.75 10.14 8.08
N SER A 33 -6.76 9.87 6.79
CA SER A 33 -6.70 8.57 6.18
C SER A 33 -5.23 8.22 6.00
N LEU A 34 -4.91 6.98 6.34
CA LEU A 34 -3.59 6.42 6.17
C LEU A 34 -3.70 5.29 5.15
N PRO A 35 -3.46 5.57 3.85
CA PRO A 35 -3.43 4.53 2.85
C PRO A 35 -2.19 3.66 3.08
N LEU A 36 -2.37 2.35 3.09
CA LEU A 36 -1.32 1.39 3.38
C LEU A 36 -1.50 0.09 2.62
N ARG A 37 -0.38 -0.59 2.39
CA ARG A 37 -0.33 -1.90 1.75
C ARG A 37 0.20 -2.91 2.74
N VAL A 38 -0.59 -3.95 3.03
CA VAL A 38 -0.14 -5.09 3.83
C VAL A 38 0.20 -6.24 2.89
N THR A 39 1.44 -6.72 2.94
CA THR A 39 1.87 -7.93 2.24
C THR A 39 2.16 -9.02 3.24
N VAL A 40 1.47 -10.15 3.12
CA VAL A 40 1.68 -11.35 3.92
C VAL A 40 2.33 -12.41 3.05
N SER A 41 3.55 -12.80 3.39
CA SER A 41 4.32 -13.81 2.67
C SER A 41 4.43 -15.09 3.49
N LYS A 42 4.31 -16.24 2.82
CA LYS A 42 4.56 -17.56 3.39
C LYS A 42 5.90 -18.11 2.88
N ALA A 43 6.45 -19.06 3.62
CA ALA A 43 7.71 -19.73 3.27
C ALA A 43 7.65 -20.51 1.94
N ASP A 44 6.46 -20.80 1.41
CA ASP A 44 6.26 -21.45 0.12
C ASP A 44 6.31 -20.48 -1.07
N GLY A 45 6.59 -19.19 -0.83
CA GLY A 45 6.64 -18.12 -1.82
C GLY A 45 5.29 -17.48 -2.14
N SER A 46 4.18 -18.04 -1.64
CA SER A 46 2.86 -17.44 -1.83
C SER A 46 2.76 -16.13 -1.04
N ASN A 47 2.15 -15.11 -1.63
CA ASN A 47 1.85 -13.85 -0.95
C ASN A 47 0.40 -13.42 -1.11
N LEU A 48 -0.12 -12.81 -0.05
CA LEU A 48 -1.42 -12.17 0.01
C LEU A 48 -1.21 -10.68 0.22
N LYS A 49 -1.78 -9.84 -0.63
CA LYS A 49 -1.63 -8.39 -0.57
C LYS A 49 -2.97 -7.72 -0.36
N PHE A 50 -3.02 -6.87 0.65
CA PHE A 50 -4.15 -6.00 0.96
C PHE A 50 -3.73 -4.56 0.67
N THR A 51 -4.57 -3.81 -0.02
CA THR A 51 -4.54 -2.35 0.03
C THR A 51 -5.63 -1.92 0.98
N CYS A 52 -5.28 -1.09 1.95
CA CYS A 52 -6.16 -0.68 3.02
C CYS A 52 -6.09 0.82 3.22
N THR A 53 -7.19 1.37 3.71
CA THR A 53 -7.28 2.74 4.19
C THR A 53 -7.60 2.70 5.68
N ALA A 54 -6.65 3.13 6.51
CA ALA A 54 -6.83 3.20 7.97
C ALA A 54 -7.24 4.61 8.38
N TYR A 55 -8.13 4.71 9.37
CA TYR A 55 -8.61 5.97 9.95
C TYR A 55 -8.25 5.98 11.44
N PRO A 56 -7.12 6.62 11.83
CA PRO A 56 -6.62 6.61 13.21
C PRO A 56 -7.53 7.26 14.26
N ASP A 57 -8.55 8.04 13.86
CA ASP A 57 -9.48 8.69 14.79
C ASP A 57 -10.60 7.77 15.27
N ASN A 58 -11.07 6.88 14.40
CA ASN A 58 -12.16 5.95 14.70
C ASN A 58 -11.69 4.50 14.80
N ASP A 59 -10.36 4.29 14.87
CA ASP A 59 -9.71 2.99 14.97
C ASP A 59 -10.13 1.99 13.86
N ASN A 60 -10.62 2.49 12.72
CA ASN A 60 -11.15 1.65 11.66
C ASN A 60 -10.14 1.43 10.53
N ILE A 61 -10.21 0.26 9.89
CA ILE A 61 -9.39 -0.09 8.74
C ILE A 61 -10.31 -0.69 7.69
N PHE A 62 -10.38 -0.05 6.53
CA PHE A 62 -11.09 -0.58 5.37
C PHE A 62 -10.11 -1.28 4.44
N ILE A 63 -10.56 -2.39 3.85
CA ILE A 63 -9.79 -3.13 2.85
C ILE A 63 -10.36 -2.73 1.50
N ASP A 64 -9.57 -1.99 0.72
CA ASP A 64 -9.96 -1.48 -0.58
C ASP A 64 -9.80 -2.57 -1.65
N THR A 65 -8.69 -3.30 -1.60
CA THR A 65 -8.41 -4.38 -2.56
C THR A 65 -7.63 -5.53 -1.92
N LEU A 66 -7.87 -6.74 -2.43
CA LEU A 66 -7.17 -7.96 -2.09
C LEU A 66 -6.59 -8.60 -3.35
N SER A 67 -5.36 -9.12 -3.27
CA SER A 67 -4.79 -9.97 -4.33
C SER A 67 -3.96 -11.11 -3.75
N VAL A 68 -4.06 -12.28 -4.38
CA VAL A 68 -3.29 -13.46 -4.03
C VAL A 68 -2.30 -13.71 -5.16
N ARG A 69 -1.04 -13.96 -4.81
CA ARG A 69 -0.04 -14.46 -5.75
C ARG A 69 0.49 -15.78 -5.25
N HIS A 70 0.39 -16.80 -6.09
CA HIS A 70 1.09 -18.06 -5.89
C HIS A 70 2.32 -18.09 -6.78
N PRO A 71 3.48 -18.57 -6.30
CA PRO A 71 4.55 -18.91 -7.20
C PRO A 71 4.05 -20.05 -8.10
N PRO A 72 4.35 -20.01 -9.39
CA PRO A 72 3.91 -21.07 -10.29
C PRO A 72 4.45 -22.42 -9.80
N SER A 73 3.69 -23.49 -10.01
CA SER A 73 4.02 -24.83 -9.48
C SER A 73 5.40 -25.33 -9.89
N TRP A 74 5.92 -24.89 -11.04
CA TRP A 74 7.25 -25.25 -11.55
C TRP A 74 8.40 -24.50 -10.87
N ALA A 75 8.15 -23.36 -10.21
CA ALA A 75 9.19 -22.57 -9.53
C ALA A 75 9.76 -23.27 -8.28
N LYS A 76 9.18 -24.40 -7.85
CA LYS A 76 9.72 -25.22 -6.76
C LYS A 76 10.79 -26.22 -7.20
N GLU A 77 11.00 -26.44 -8.50
CA GLU A 77 11.93 -27.46 -9.01
C GLU A 77 13.18 -26.90 -9.66
N HIS A 78 13.25 -25.59 -9.94
CA HIS A 78 14.41 -24.96 -10.58
C HIS A 78 14.78 -23.66 -9.86
N GLU A 79 15.65 -23.76 -8.85
CA GLU A 79 16.34 -22.60 -8.25
C GLU A 79 17.53 -22.11 -9.09
N GLU A 80 17.80 -22.74 -10.24
CA GLU A 80 18.79 -22.27 -11.21
C GLU A 80 18.18 -22.34 -12.62
N ASP A 81 18.27 -21.23 -13.35
CA ASP A 81 17.68 -20.92 -14.66
C ASP A 81 16.20 -20.47 -14.65
N ASP A 82 16.02 -19.14 -14.54
CA ASP A 82 14.79 -18.46 -14.93
C ASP A 82 14.61 -18.63 -16.45
N PRO A 83 13.63 -19.43 -16.94
CA PRO A 83 13.39 -19.55 -18.36
C PRO A 83 12.83 -18.21 -18.85
N ASP A 84 13.45 -17.63 -19.87
CA ASP A 84 12.92 -16.44 -20.52
C ASP A 84 11.58 -16.79 -21.20
N PHE A 85 10.47 -16.45 -20.54
CA PHE A 85 9.11 -16.72 -21.01
C PHE A 85 8.64 -15.73 -22.08
N SER A 86 9.52 -14.88 -22.62
CA SER A 86 9.22 -14.07 -23.80
C SER A 86 8.91 -14.90 -25.05
N GLU A 87 9.13 -16.22 -25.02
CA GLU A 87 8.81 -17.17 -26.09
C GLU A 87 7.50 -17.96 -25.91
N LEU A 88 6.70 -17.69 -24.86
CA LEU A 88 5.39 -18.35 -24.72
C LEU A 88 4.43 -17.90 -25.83
N ASP A 89 3.76 -18.86 -26.46
CA ASP A 89 2.72 -18.64 -27.48
C ASP A 89 1.68 -17.59 -27.01
N GLU A 90 1.31 -16.71 -27.93
CA GLU A 90 0.42 -15.56 -27.74
C GLU A 90 -0.90 -16.00 -27.05
N SER A 91 -1.38 -17.20 -27.40
CA SER A 91 -2.59 -17.82 -26.82
C SER A 91 -2.51 -18.08 -25.31
N LEU A 92 -1.33 -18.37 -24.76
CA LEU A 92 -1.13 -18.60 -23.31
C LEU A 92 -0.94 -17.29 -22.55
N GLN A 93 -0.39 -16.26 -23.21
CA GLN A 93 -0.32 -14.92 -22.63
C GLN A 93 -1.71 -14.30 -22.53
N GLU A 94 -2.53 -14.46 -23.56
CA GLU A 94 -3.93 -14.04 -23.58
C GLU A 94 -4.74 -14.74 -22.49
N ALA A 95 -4.69 -16.08 -22.41
CA ALA A 95 -5.42 -16.83 -21.39
C ALA A 95 -5.00 -16.44 -19.96
N ARG A 96 -3.74 -16.05 -19.75
CA ARG A 96 -3.26 -15.55 -18.45
C ARG A 96 -3.78 -14.16 -18.15
N SER A 97 -3.77 -13.27 -19.13
CA SER A 97 -4.35 -11.93 -19.00
C SER A 97 -5.85 -11.99 -18.74
N GLU A 98 -6.57 -12.87 -19.44
CA GLU A 98 -8.00 -13.12 -19.22
C GLU A 98 -8.27 -13.68 -17.82
N LEU A 99 -7.42 -14.59 -17.32
CA LEU A 99 -7.55 -15.10 -15.95
C LEU A 99 -7.29 -13.99 -14.91
N ASP A 100 -6.29 -13.13 -15.14
CA ASP A 100 -5.98 -12.00 -14.27
C ASP A 100 -7.12 -10.96 -14.28
N GLU A 101 -7.79 -10.77 -15.43
CA GLU A 101 -8.94 -9.87 -15.59
C GLU A 101 -10.23 -10.42 -14.94
N ILE A 102 -10.51 -11.71 -15.06
CA ILE A 102 -11.63 -12.39 -14.36
C ILE A 102 -11.40 -12.37 -12.83
N LEU A 103 -10.17 -12.60 -12.39
CA LEU A 103 -9.79 -12.42 -10.98
C LEU A 103 -9.87 -10.96 -10.55
N GLN A 104 -9.81 -10.01 -11.49
CA GLN A 104 -9.94 -8.60 -11.23
C GLN A 104 -11.40 -8.14 -11.04
N GLU A 105 -12.35 -8.71 -11.79
CA GLU A 105 -13.78 -8.45 -11.61
C GLU A 105 -14.34 -9.01 -10.28
N ALA A 106 -13.82 -10.14 -9.80
CA ALA A 106 -14.19 -10.66 -8.47
C ALA A 106 -13.71 -9.76 -7.29
N ARG A 107 -12.93 -8.70 -7.55
CA ARG A 107 -12.39 -7.78 -6.53
C ARG A 107 -13.35 -6.66 -6.11
N SER A 108 -14.46 -6.43 -6.81
CA SER A 108 -15.19 -5.17 -6.64
C SER A 108 -16.10 -5.08 -5.41
N GLU A 109 -16.50 -6.20 -4.78
CA GLU A 109 -17.34 -6.16 -3.59
C GLU A 109 -16.92 -7.25 -2.60
N LEU A 110 -15.99 -6.90 -1.71
CA LEU A 110 -15.69 -7.72 -0.53
C LEU A 110 -16.86 -7.56 0.45
N ASP A 111 -17.76 -8.54 0.51
CA ASP A 111 -18.91 -8.54 1.43
C ASP A 111 -18.49 -8.27 2.90
N ASP A 112 -19.34 -7.60 3.68
CA ASP A 112 -19.05 -7.10 5.04
C ASP A 112 -18.50 -8.18 5.97
N ASN A 113 -19.04 -9.41 5.87
CA ASN A 113 -18.58 -10.53 6.69
C ASN A 113 -17.13 -10.91 6.38
N LEU A 114 -16.75 -10.87 5.10
CA LEU A 114 -15.40 -11.18 4.66
C LEU A 114 -14.42 -10.06 5.04
N GLN A 115 -14.88 -8.81 4.97
CA GLN A 115 -14.13 -7.66 5.45
C GLN A 115 -13.83 -7.78 6.96
N GLU A 116 -14.81 -8.18 7.78
CA GLU A 116 -14.61 -8.38 9.23
C GLU A 116 -13.58 -9.48 9.53
N VAL A 117 -13.64 -10.61 8.81
CA VAL A 117 -12.69 -11.72 8.99
C VAL A 117 -11.27 -11.29 8.64
N PHE A 118 -11.08 -10.59 7.52
CA PHE A 118 -9.75 -10.12 7.14
C PHE A 118 -9.22 -9.01 8.05
N ARG A 119 -10.08 -8.13 8.57
CA ARG A 119 -9.69 -7.16 9.59
C ARG A 119 -9.16 -7.85 10.84
N LYS A 120 -9.89 -8.83 11.39
CA LYS A 120 -9.43 -9.65 12.53
C LYS A 120 -8.11 -10.37 12.24
N TYR A 121 -7.96 -10.90 11.03
CA TYR A 121 -6.73 -11.53 10.59
C TYR A 121 -5.53 -10.57 10.61
N LEU A 122 -5.72 -9.34 10.10
CA LEU A 122 -4.69 -8.31 10.08
C LEU A 122 -4.34 -7.82 11.49
N GLU A 123 -5.33 -7.66 12.37
CA GLU A 123 -5.12 -7.34 13.79
C GLU A 123 -4.26 -8.38 14.51
N LEU A 124 -4.56 -9.68 14.31
CA LEU A 124 -3.76 -10.80 14.84
C LEU A 124 -2.31 -10.79 14.35
N ARG A 125 -2.04 -10.11 13.23
CA ARG A 125 -0.70 -9.96 12.64
C ARG A 125 0.00 -8.66 13.04
N GLY A 126 -0.60 -7.87 13.92
CA GLY A 126 0.00 -6.62 14.42
C GLY A 126 -0.39 -5.38 13.62
N VAL A 127 -1.31 -5.49 12.66
CA VAL A 127 -1.94 -4.33 12.02
C VAL A 127 -3.11 -3.89 12.91
N THR A 128 -2.78 -3.39 14.10
CA THR A 128 -3.76 -2.94 15.11
C THR A 128 -4.01 -1.44 15.00
N PRO A 129 -5.17 -0.94 15.45
CA PRO A 129 -5.46 0.49 15.43
C PRO A 129 -4.38 1.33 16.15
N THR A 130 -3.87 0.84 17.28
CA THR A 130 -2.77 1.49 18.01
C THR A 130 -1.49 1.62 17.17
N ASN A 131 -1.11 0.56 16.44
CA ASN A 131 0.06 0.60 15.58
C ASN A 131 -0.14 1.51 14.36
N MET A 132 -1.36 1.57 13.83
CA MET A 132 -1.70 2.47 12.72
C MET A 132 -1.67 3.93 13.18
N LYS A 133 -2.19 4.24 14.36
CA LYS A 133 -2.10 5.57 14.97
C LYS A 133 -0.66 6.01 15.21
N LEU A 134 0.19 5.12 15.73
CA LEU A 134 1.61 5.40 15.93
C LEU A 134 2.31 5.65 14.59
N SER A 135 2.00 4.83 13.58
CA SER A 135 2.54 5.00 12.22
C SER A 135 2.12 6.33 11.59
N HIS A 136 0.85 6.71 11.76
CA HIS A 136 0.33 7.99 11.28
C HIS A 136 1.07 9.18 11.90
N GLN A 137 1.21 9.20 13.23
CA GLN A 137 1.96 10.24 13.94
C GLN A 137 3.43 10.31 13.51
N TYR A 138 4.05 9.15 13.29
CA TYR A 138 5.42 9.07 12.79
C TYR A 138 5.55 9.67 11.39
N LEU A 139 4.59 9.41 10.49
CA LEU A 139 4.59 9.95 9.14
C LEU A 139 4.45 11.48 9.13
N ILE A 140 3.52 12.03 9.92
CA ILE A 140 3.39 13.50 10.08
C ILE A 140 4.72 14.09 10.56
N SER A 141 5.30 13.51 11.62
CA SER A 141 6.54 14.02 12.19
C SER A 141 7.70 13.96 11.20
N LYS A 142 7.78 12.88 10.42
CA LYS A 142 8.78 12.71 9.37
C LYS A 142 8.58 13.71 8.23
N ASP A 143 7.34 13.99 7.84
CA ASP A 143 7.02 14.95 6.78
C ASP A 143 7.47 16.37 7.17
N ILE A 144 7.16 16.80 8.39
CA ILE A 144 7.61 18.09 8.94
C ILE A 144 9.15 18.20 8.89
N LEU A 145 9.87 17.16 9.31
CA LEU A 145 11.34 17.15 9.29
C LEU A 145 11.90 17.16 7.86
N CYS A 146 11.29 16.41 6.94
CA CYS A 146 11.66 16.44 5.52
C CYS A 146 11.47 17.82 4.91
N ASN A 147 10.34 18.49 5.20
CA ASN A 147 10.05 19.83 4.73
C ASN A 147 11.06 20.85 5.27
N GLN A 148 11.41 20.77 6.56
CA GLN A 148 12.46 21.63 7.13
C GLN A 148 13.83 21.42 6.48
N LEU A 149 14.21 20.16 6.20
CA LEU A 149 15.47 19.85 5.53
C LEU A 149 15.47 20.36 4.09
N TRP A 150 14.36 20.21 3.36
CA TRP A 150 14.19 20.70 2.00
C TRP A 150 14.29 22.23 1.95
N LEU A 151 13.57 22.94 2.83
CA LEU A 151 13.64 24.40 2.94
C LEU A 151 15.05 24.88 3.27
N THR A 152 15.77 24.15 4.11
CA THR A 152 17.18 24.47 4.44
C THR A 152 18.08 24.33 3.21
N LYS A 153 17.94 23.24 2.45
CA LYS A 153 18.68 23.03 1.19
C LYS A 153 18.35 24.10 0.15
N LEU A 154 17.07 24.45 -0.01
CA LEU A 154 16.61 25.48 -0.93
C LEU A 154 17.20 26.86 -0.57
N ARG A 155 17.14 27.22 0.71
CA ARG A 155 17.73 28.46 1.22
C ARG A 155 19.22 28.52 0.92
N ASP A 156 19.96 27.44 1.14
CA ASP A 156 21.40 27.40 0.92
C ASP A 156 21.75 27.44 -0.58
N PHE A 157 20.89 26.88 -1.43
CA PHE A 157 20.98 27.00 -2.89
C PHE A 157 20.82 28.46 -3.35
N VAL A 158 19.77 29.16 -2.89
CA VAL A 158 19.50 30.56 -3.26
C VAL A 158 20.57 31.53 -2.75
N LYS A 159 21.18 31.26 -1.59
CA LYS A 159 22.27 32.09 -1.04
C LYS A 159 23.61 31.93 -1.77
N LYS A 160 23.73 31.00 -2.71
CA LYS A 160 24.98 30.68 -3.39
C LYS A 160 25.24 31.57 -4.62
N ASP A 161 24.32 32.46 -4.95
CA ASP A 161 24.47 33.60 -5.88
C ASP A 161 24.68 34.92 -5.11
#